data_AF-A0A927BF96-F1
#
_entry.id   AF-A0A927BF96-F1
#
_cell.length_a   1.000
_cell.length_b   1.000
_cell.length_c   1.000
_cell.angle_alpha   90.00
_cell.angle_beta   90.00
_cell.angle_gamma   90.00
#
_symmetry.space_group_name_H-M   'P 1'
#
loop_
_entity.id
_entity.type
_entity.pdbx_description
1 polymer ?
#
loop_
_entity_poly.entity_id
_entity_poly.type
_entity_poly.pdbx_seq_one_letter_code
_entity_poly.pdbx_strand_id
1 'polypeptide(L)'
;MKFDKSLLRTVLFAVGVVAFIIGVYQTILFNDLAANYSIFMVSTLCWMPLLYWRQQERVAAKVAEQKAKLANQARAKTTAKSTRKRR
;
A
#
# COMPACT_ATOMS: atom_id res chain seq x y z
N MET A 1 -3.74 14.04 21.46
CA MET A 1 -2.96 12.81 21.23
C MET A 1 -2.70 12.68 19.73
N LYS A 2 -1.44 12.61 19.28
CA LYS A 2 -1.12 12.40 17.85
C LYS A 2 -1.27 10.92 17.55
N PHE A 3 -2.19 10.57 16.65
CA PHE A 3 -2.40 9.18 16.23
C PHE A 3 -1.22 8.76 15.34
N ASP A 4 -0.41 7.80 15.79
CA ASP A 4 0.67 7.28 14.98
C ASP A 4 0.10 6.29 13.96
N LYS A 5 0.02 6.75 12.71
CA LYS A 5 -0.48 5.95 11.57
C LYS A 5 0.40 4.74 11.31
N SER A 6 1.70 4.80 11.60
CA SER A 6 2.64 3.68 11.45
C SER A 6 2.35 2.60 12.50
N LEU A 7 2.16 3.00 13.75
CA LEU A 7 1.82 2.07 14.83
C LEU A 7 0.48 1.37 14.57
N LEU A 8 -0.53 2.11 14.11
CA LEU A 8 -1.83 1.54 13.74
C LEU A 8 -1.71 0.52 12.60
N ARG A 9 -0.86 0.77 11.59
CA ARG A 9 -0.62 -0.19 10.50
C ARG A 9 -0.05 -1.50 11.01
N THR A 10 0.94 -1.43 11.89
CA THR A 10 1.59 -2.60 12.48
C THR A 10 0.61 -3.41 13.30
N VAL A 11 -0.22 -2.75 14.11
CA VAL A 11 -1.24 -3.42 14.93
C VAL A 11 -2.31 -4.08 14.04
N LEU A 12 -2.86 -3.38 13.04
CA LEU A 12 -3.83 -3.98 12.11
C LEU A 12 -3.23 -5.17 11.36
N PHE A 13 -1.96 -5.08 10.97
CA PHE A 13 -1.28 -6.18 10.29
C PHE A 13 -1.15 -7.40 11.20
N ALA A 14 -0.65 -7.22 12.42
CA ALA A 14 -0.50 -8.30 13.39
C ALA A 14 -1.85 -8.96 13.72
N VAL A 15 -2.88 -8.16 14.01
CA VAL A 15 -4.23 -8.66 14.30
C VAL A 15 -4.82 -9.40 13.10
N GLY A 16 -4.67 -8.85 11.88
CA GLY A 16 -5.15 -9.50 10.67
C GLY A 16 -4.48 -10.85 10.41
N VAL A 17 -3.16 -10.95 10.57
CA VAL A 17 -2.42 -12.20 10.41
C VAL A 17 -2.82 -13.25 11.45
N VAL A 18 -2.94 -12.85 12.72
CA VAL A 18 -3.35 -13.78 13.79
C VAL A 18 -4.78 -14.26 13.58
N ALA A 19 -5.72 -13.36 13.24
CA ALA A 19 -7.09 -13.73 12.93
C ALA A 19 -7.18 -14.69 11.75
N PHE A 20 -6.36 -14.49 10.70
CA PHE A 20 -6.28 -15.42 9.58
C PHE A 20 -5.81 -16.81 10.01
N ILE A 21 -4.73 -16.90 10.80
CA ILE A 21 -4.19 -18.18 11.28
C ILE A 21 -5.23 -18.92 12.13
N ILE A 22 -5.91 -18.21 13.04
CA ILE A 22 -6.97 -18.79 13.88
C ILE A 22 -8.11 -19.31 13.00
N GLY A 23 -8.57 -18.51 12.03
CA GLY A 23 -9.64 -18.90 11.11
C GLY A 23 -9.27 -20.15 10.29
N VAL A 24 -8.04 -20.22 9.77
CA VAL A 24 -7.53 -21.39 9.05
C VAL A 24 -7.48 -22.62 9.95
N TYR A 25 -6.92 -22.51 11.15
CA TYR A 25 -6.83 -23.61 12.09
C TYR A 25 -8.22 -24.15 12.46
N GLN A 26 -9.15 -23.25 12.79
CA GLN A 26 -10.50 -23.60 13.19
C GLN A 26 -11.30 -24.23 12.04
N THR A 27 -11.09 -23.75 10.81
CA THR A 27 -11.70 -24.34 9.61
C THR A 27 -11.17 -25.73 9.33
N ILE A 28 -9.86 -25.96 9.49
CA ILE A 28 -9.26 -27.30 9.28
C ILE A 28 -9.73 -28.27 10.36
N LEU A 29 -9.79 -27.83 11.62
CA LEU A 29 -10.12 -28.69 12.76
C LEU A 29 -11.61 -29.10 12.77
N PHE A 30 -12.50 -28.16 12.48
CA PHE A 30 -13.95 -28.39 12.55
C PHE A 30 -14.60 -28.64 11.19
N ASN A 31 -13.85 -28.50 10.09
CA ASN A 31 -14.30 -28.63 8.70
C ASN A 31 -15.58 -27.83 8.38
N ASP A 32 -15.79 -26.71 9.08
CA ASP A 32 -16.96 -25.85 8.93
C ASP A 32 -16.51 -24.44 8.56
N LEU A 33 -16.58 -24.14 7.26
CA LEU A 33 -16.20 -22.84 6.73
C LEU A 33 -17.26 -21.76 7.04
N ALA A 34 -18.53 -22.15 7.15
CA ALA A 34 -19.63 -21.21 7.35
C ALA A 34 -19.62 -20.66 8.78
N ALA A 35 -19.39 -21.52 9.77
CA ALA A 35 -19.24 -21.11 11.16
C ALA A 35 -18.03 -20.18 11.39
N ASN A 36 -16.94 -20.42 10.66
CA ASN A 36 -15.68 -19.66 10.81
C ASN A 36 -15.58 -18.44 9.87
N TYR A 37 -16.58 -18.21 9.02
CA TYR A 37 -16.60 -17.11 8.05
C TYR A 37 -16.45 -15.72 8.71
N SER A 38 -16.99 -15.55 9.91
CA SER A 38 -16.90 -14.31 10.68
C SER A 38 -15.45 -13.93 11.03
N ILE A 39 -14.60 -14.92 11.30
CA ILE A 39 -13.19 -14.73 11.64
C ILE A 39 -12.40 -14.30 10.39
N PHE A 40 -12.70 -14.90 9.24
CA PHE A 40 -12.14 -14.46 7.96
C PHE A 40 -12.59 -13.05 7.59
N MET A 41 -13.84 -12.68 7.88
CA MET A 41 -14.33 -11.32 7.69
C MET A 41 -13.53 -10.31 8.53
N VAL A 42 -13.30 -10.60 9.82
CA VAL A 42 -12.48 -9.74 10.70
C VAL A 42 -11.04 -9.61 10.19
N SER A 43 -10.42 -10.73 9.78
CA SER A 43 -9.09 -10.74 9.19
C SER A 43 -9.03 -9.85 7.93
N THR A 44 -10.01 -10.00 7.04
CA THR A 44 -10.07 -9.26 5.77
C THR A 44 -10.31 -7.77 6.01
N LEU A 45 -11.16 -7.42 6.98
CA LEU A 45 -11.39 -6.03 7.39
C LEU A 45 -10.13 -5.36 7.94
N CYS A 46 -9.25 -6.11 8.62
CA CYS A 46 -7.94 -5.58 9.04
C CYS A 46 -7.00 -5.35 7.86
N TRP A 47 -7.13 -6.10 6.77
CA TRP A 47 -6.26 -5.98 5.59
C TRP A 47 -6.70 -4.89 4.61
N MET A 48 -8.01 -4.65 4.45
CA MET A 48 -8.57 -3.66 3.53
C MET A 48 -7.94 -2.25 3.67
N PRO A 49 -7.87 -1.63 4.86
CA PRO A 49 -7.27 -0.30 5.01
C PRO A 49 -5.75 -0.30 4.75
N LEU A 50 -5.05 -1.40 5.07
CA LEU A 50 -3.61 -1.53 4.78
C LEU A 50 -3.36 -1.56 3.27
N LEU A 51 -4.14 -2.34 2.53
CA LEU A 51 -4.06 -2.43 1.08
C LEU A 51 -4.39 -1.09 0.42
N TYR A 52 -5.42 -0.40 0.93
CA TYR A 52 -5.80 0.93 0.46
C TYR A 52 -4.67 1.94 0.62
N TRP A 53 -4.06 2.02 1.81
CA TRP A 53 -2.93 2.91 2.03
C TRP A 53 -1.72 2.56 1.17
N ARG A 54 -1.42 1.28 0.99
CA ARG A 54 -0.34 0.84 0.10
C ARG A 54 -0.61 1.23 -1.35
N GLN A 55 -1.86 1.19 -1.79
CA GLN A 55 -2.25 1.61 -3.14
C GLN A 55 -2.06 3.13 -3.32
N GLN A 56 -2.45 3.94 -2.34
CA GLN A 56 -2.21 5.39 -2.37
C GLN A 56 -0.71 5.72 -2.48
N GLU A 57 0.13 5.04 -1.69
CA GLU A 57 1.58 5.23 -1.72
C GLU A 57 2.19 4.87 -3.08
N ARG A 58 1.74 3.76 -3.70
CA ARG A 58 2.17 3.36 -5.04
C ARG A 58 1.76 4.37 -6.11
N VAL A 59 0.55 4.93 -6.01
CA VAL A 59 0.09 5.97 -6.93
C VAL A 59 0.92 7.24 -6.75
N ALA A 60 1.16 7.68 -5.52
CA ALA A 60 1.99 8.85 -5.22
C ALA A 60 3.42 8.69 -5.76
N ALA A 61 4.03 7.51 -5.58
CA ALA A 61 5.36 7.21 -6.10
C ALA A 61 5.41 7.32 -7.64
N LYS A 62 4.42 6.73 -8.35
CA LYS A 62 4.34 6.81 -9.81
C LYS A 62 4.20 8.25 -10.32
N VAL A 63 3.39 9.06 -9.64
CA VAL A 63 3.23 10.49 -10.00
C VAL A 63 4.53 11.26 -9.78
N ALA A 64 5.25 10.99 -8.69
CA ALA A 64 6.55 11.61 -8.42
C ALA A 64 7.59 11.23 -9.49
N GLU A 65 7.65 9.97 -9.90
CA GLU A 65 8.52 9.51 -10.99
C GLU A 65 8.21 10.20 -12.32
N GLN A 66 6.93 10.36 -12.66
CA GLN A 66 6.51 11.05 -13.89
C GLN A 66 6.91 12.54 -13.86
N LYS A 67 6.71 13.21 -12.72
CA LYS A 67 7.14 14.60 -12.54
C LYS A 67 8.66 14.74 -12.66
N ALA A 68 9.43 13.83 -12.07
CA ALA A 68 10.89 13.81 -12.19
C ALA A 68 11.35 13.62 -13.64
N LYS A 69 10.71 12.71 -14.38
CA LYS A 69 10.99 12.48 -15.81
C LYS A 69 10.68 13.73 -16.64
N LEU A 70 9.54 14.38 -16.42
CA LEU A 70 9.18 15.63 -17.11
C LEU A 70 10.14 16.78 -16.78
N ALA A 71 10.55 16.92 -15.51
CA ALA A 71 11.53 17.93 -15.10
C ALA A 71 12.90 17.71 -15.76
N ASN A 72 13.35 16.46 -15.87
CA ASN A 72 14.60 16.11 -16.55
C ASN A 72 14.51 16.38 -18.06
N GLN A 73 13.38 16.08 -18.70
CA GLN A 73 13.15 16.42 -20.10
C GLN A 73 13.09 17.94 -20.34
N ALA A 74 12.48 18.70 -19.44
CA ALA A 74 12.45 20.17 -19.52
C ALA A 74 13.87 20.76 -19.40
N ARG A 75 14.67 20.26 -18.44
CA ARG A 75 16.07 20.65 -18.26
C ARG A 75 16.93 20.33 -19.50
N ALA A 76 16.75 19.15 -20.11
CA ALA A 76 17.45 18.76 -21.33
C ALA A 76 17.09 19.63 -22.55
N LYS A 77 15.83 20.08 -22.65
CA LYS A 77 15.39 20.99 -23.72
C LYS A 77 15.95 22.41 -23.54
N THR A 78 16.09 22.90 -22.30
CA THR A 78 16.71 24.20 -22.02
C THR A 78 18.20 24.22 -22.30
N THR A 79 18.94 23.15 -21.97
CA THR A 79 20.38 23.06 -22.31
C THR A 79 20.60 22.97 -23.82
N ALA A 80 19.76 22.23 -24.55
CA ALA A 80 19.83 22.16 -26.02
C ALA A 80 19.60 23.51 -26.73
N LYS A 81 18.67 24.35 -26.22
CA LYS A 81 18.45 25.72 -26.74
C LYS A 81 19.63 26.66 -26.45
N SER A 82 20.27 26.52 -25.29
CA SER A 82 21.44 27.32 -24.92
C SER A 82 22.62 27.08 -25.85
N THR A 83 22.90 25.82 -26.22
CA THR A 83 24.03 25.47 -27.09
C THR A 83 23.83 25.97 -28.53
N ARG A 84 22.57 26.00 -29.01
CA ARG A 84 22.24 26.48 -30.36
C ARG A 84 22.39 28.00 -30.53
N LYS A 85 22.31 28.78 -29.45
CA LYS A 85 22.46 30.25 -29.50
C LYS A 85 23.94 30.69 -29.46
N ARG A 86 24.87 29.77 -29.19
CA ARG A 86 26.30 30.03 -29.01
C ARG A 86 27.15 29.61 -30.23
N ARG A 87 26.52 29.16 -31.32
CA ARG A 87 27.16 28.68 -32.55
C ARG A 87 26.66 29.52 -33.72
#